data_AF-A0A496XZF2-F1
#
_entry.id   AF-A0A496XZF2-F1
#
_cell.length_a   1.000
_cell.length_b   1.000
_cell.length_c   1.000
_cell.angle_alpha   90.00
_cell.angle_beta   90.00
_cell.angle_gamma   90.00
#
_symmetry.space_group_name_H-M   'P 1'
#
loop_
_entity.id
_entity.type
_entity.pdbx_description
1 polymer ?
#
loop_
_entity_poly.entity_id
_entity_poly.type
_entity_poly.pdbx_seq_one_letter_code
_entity_poly.pdbx_strand_id
1 'polypeptide(L)'
;KKPDKAKTEAQDDKPTDYLAVFGNTKFADNTYFNLSGNGDLFLNTVNFLAQEAGQITVGRQEQKSQPLMLTGYQTWVLLLISLVVIPLAMVVAGVNAYLRRRRRR
;
A
#
# COMPACT_ATOMS: atom_id res chain seq x y z
N LYS A 1 -28.57 -35.80 11.96
CA LYS A 1 -29.37 -35.96 10.72
C LYS A 1 -29.37 -34.62 9.98
N LYS A 2 -28.48 -34.46 8.98
CA LYS A 2 -28.68 -33.49 7.87
C LYS A 2 -30.00 -33.84 7.16
N PRO A 3 -30.67 -32.97 6.36
CA PRO A 3 -30.03 -31.99 5.47
C PRO A 3 -30.83 -30.68 5.25
N ASP A 4 -30.17 -29.64 4.75
CA ASP A 4 -30.83 -28.76 3.77
C ASP A 4 -29.81 -28.18 2.79
N LYS A 5 -30.28 -28.08 1.56
CA LYS A 5 -29.54 -27.99 0.30
C LYS A 5 -29.22 -26.53 -0.06
N ALA A 6 -28.01 -26.32 -0.57
CA ALA A 6 -27.73 -25.38 -1.68
C ALA A 6 -26.46 -25.93 -2.36
N LYS A 7 -26.59 -26.99 -3.18
CA LYS A 7 -26.64 -26.86 -4.65
C LYS A 7 -25.49 -25.97 -5.16
N THR A 8 -24.26 -26.44 -4.97
CA THR A 8 -23.13 -26.04 -5.83
C THR A 8 -23.43 -26.63 -7.19
N GLU A 9 -23.86 -25.76 -8.09
CA GLU A 9 -24.07 -26.07 -9.50
C GLU A 9 -22.73 -26.53 -10.06
N ALA A 10 -22.71 -27.76 -10.57
CA ALA A 10 -21.62 -28.27 -11.37
C ALA A 10 -21.44 -27.31 -12.55
N GLN A 11 -20.27 -26.65 -12.61
CA GLN A 11 -19.88 -25.85 -13.75
C GLN A 11 -19.79 -26.77 -14.97
N ASP A 12 -20.45 -26.35 -16.03
CA ASP A 12 -20.48 -26.97 -17.36
C ASP A 12 -19.04 -27.05 -17.90
N ASP A 13 -18.47 -28.25 -17.94
CA ASP A 13 -17.17 -28.59 -18.54
C ASP A 13 -17.22 -28.45 -20.08
N LYS A 14 -17.51 -27.23 -20.57
CA LYS A 14 -17.19 -26.84 -21.93
C LYS A 14 -15.97 -25.91 -21.89
N PRO A 15 -14.94 -26.14 -22.72
CA PRO A 15 -13.84 -25.20 -22.85
C PRO A 15 -14.43 -23.89 -23.37
N THR A 16 -14.55 -22.92 -22.46
CA THR A 16 -15.10 -21.61 -22.75
C THR A 16 -13.93 -20.64 -22.66
N ASP A 17 -13.55 -20.08 -23.79
CA ASP A 17 -12.46 -19.09 -23.81
C ASP A 17 -12.97 -17.78 -23.21
N TYR A 18 -12.24 -17.26 -22.22
CA TYR A 18 -12.56 -15.99 -21.56
C TYR A 18 -11.61 -14.88 -22.04
N LEU A 19 -12.17 -13.68 -22.28
CA LEU A 19 -11.39 -12.49 -22.58
C LEU A 19 -11.72 -11.38 -21.57
N ALA A 20 -10.71 -10.94 -20.83
CA ALA A 20 -10.80 -9.79 -19.93
C ALA A 20 -10.21 -8.54 -20.60
N VAL A 21 -10.96 -7.44 -20.60
CA VAL A 21 -10.55 -6.17 -21.22
C VAL A 21 -10.55 -5.05 -20.16
N PHE A 22 -9.43 -4.34 -20.05
CA PHE A 22 -9.28 -3.20 -19.14
C PHE A 22 -8.96 -1.92 -19.93
N GLY A 23 -9.54 -0.80 -19.48
CA GLY A 23 -9.32 0.52 -20.09
C GLY A 23 -8.02 1.21 -19.66
N ASN A 24 -7.24 0.61 -18.76
CA ASN A 24 -5.95 1.13 -18.33
C ASN A 24 -5.00 -0.01 -17.97
N THR A 25 -3.70 0.22 -18.06
CA THR A 25 -2.64 -0.74 -17.68
C THR A 25 -2.01 -0.43 -16.32
N LYS A 26 -2.30 0.74 -15.74
CA LYS A 26 -1.63 1.22 -14.53
C LYS A 26 -1.87 0.31 -13.32
N PHE A 27 -2.96 -0.45 -13.28
CA PHE A 27 -3.22 -1.40 -12.20
C PHE A 27 -2.17 -2.53 -12.12
N ALA A 28 -1.50 -2.85 -13.24
CA ALA A 28 -0.43 -3.85 -13.30
C ALA A 28 0.98 -3.23 -13.15
N ASP A 29 1.10 -1.91 -13.06
CA ASP A 29 2.38 -1.22 -12.88
C ASP A 29 2.84 -1.33 -11.42
N ASN A 30 4.12 -1.65 -11.18
CA ASN A 30 4.73 -1.75 -9.85
C ASN A 30 4.46 -0.53 -8.96
N THR A 31 4.34 0.67 -9.55
CA THR A 31 4.06 1.91 -8.83
C THR A 31 2.68 1.90 -8.17
N TYR A 32 1.70 1.25 -8.79
CA TYR A 32 0.31 1.25 -8.35
C TYR A 32 -0.21 -0.13 -7.94
N PHE A 33 0.57 -1.20 -8.13
CA PHE A 33 0.18 -2.59 -7.86
C PHE A 33 -0.30 -2.81 -6.43
N ASN A 34 0.40 -2.24 -5.44
CA ASN A 34 0.04 -2.36 -4.03
C ASN A 34 -0.97 -1.32 -3.54
N LEU A 35 -1.47 -0.45 -4.43
CA LEU A 35 -2.41 0.62 -4.10
C LEU A 35 -3.84 0.21 -4.44
N SER A 36 -4.79 0.56 -3.56
CA SER A 36 -6.23 0.50 -3.81
C SER A 36 -6.78 -0.83 -4.34
N GLY A 37 -6.11 -1.95 -4.08
CA GLY A 37 -6.53 -3.28 -4.55
C GLY A 37 -6.19 -3.61 -6.00
N ASN A 38 -5.33 -2.83 -6.66
CA ASN A 38 -4.94 -3.05 -8.06
C ASN A 38 -4.29 -4.43 -8.30
N GLY A 39 -3.36 -4.83 -7.44
CA GLY A 39 -2.72 -6.14 -7.51
C GLY A 39 -3.69 -7.29 -7.25
N ASP A 40 -4.67 -7.09 -6.37
CA ASP A 40 -5.69 -8.10 -6.07
C ASP A 40 -6.61 -8.29 -7.30
N LEU A 41 -6.98 -7.20 -7.99
CA LEU A 41 -7.73 -7.27 -9.26
C LEU A 41 -6.93 -8.00 -10.36
N PHE A 42 -5.65 -7.67 -10.52
CA PHE A 42 -4.79 -8.31 -11.52
C PHE A 42 -4.65 -9.81 -11.28
N LEU A 43 -4.29 -10.20 -10.05
CA LEU A 43 -4.09 -11.61 -9.69
C LEU A 43 -5.38 -12.42 -9.81
N ASN A 44 -6.52 -11.87 -9.35
CA ASN A 44 -7.81 -12.55 -9.51
C ASN A 44 -8.19 -12.75 -10.97
N THR A 45 -7.88 -11.78 -11.84
CA THR A 45 -8.16 -11.91 -13.27
C THR A 45 -7.29 -12.98 -13.92
N VAL A 46 -6.00 -13.03 -13.60
CA VAL A 46 -5.09 -14.07 -14.10
C VAL A 46 -5.54 -15.45 -13.61
N ASN A 47 -5.89 -15.59 -12.33
CA ASN A 47 -6.40 -16.83 -11.75
C ASN A 47 -7.70 -17.28 -12.42
N PHE A 48 -8.60 -16.35 -12.73
CA PHE A 48 -9.84 -16.62 -13.47
C PHE A 48 -9.56 -17.12 -14.90
N LEU A 49 -8.65 -16.45 -15.62
CA LEU A 49 -8.28 -16.84 -17.00
C LEU A 49 -7.50 -18.15 -17.06
N ALA A 50 -6.74 -18.47 -16.00
CA ALA A 50 -6.05 -19.75 -15.87
C ALA A 50 -7.00 -20.91 -15.50
N GLN A 51 -8.30 -20.66 -15.38
CA GLN A 51 -9.31 -21.64 -14.96
C GLN A 51 -9.04 -22.23 -13.56
N GLU A 52 -8.19 -21.57 -12.76
CA GLU A 52 -7.94 -21.89 -11.35
C GLU A 52 -9.02 -21.25 -10.46
N ALA A 53 -10.30 -21.54 -10.74
CA ALA A 53 -11.44 -20.98 -10.02
C ALA A 53 -11.42 -21.27 -8.50
N GLY A 54 -10.68 -22.31 -8.07
CA GLY A 54 -10.44 -22.63 -6.66
C GLY A 54 -9.48 -21.69 -5.93
N GLN A 55 -8.75 -20.81 -6.63
CA GLN A 55 -7.81 -19.84 -6.06
C GLN A 55 -8.33 -18.39 -6.06
N ILE A 56 -9.61 -18.16 -6.38
CA ILE A 56 -10.24 -16.84 -6.26
C ILE A 56 -10.45 -16.55 -4.77
N THR A 57 -9.42 -16.02 -4.13
CA THR A 57 -9.42 -15.76 -2.70
C THR A 57 -10.08 -14.40 -2.46
N VAL A 58 -11.38 -14.39 -2.12
CA VAL A 58 -12.05 -13.21 -1.55
C VAL A 58 -11.56 -13.05 -0.10
N GLY A 59 -10.28 -12.73 0.05
CA GLY A 59 -9.66 -12.45 1.34
C GLY A 59 -10.27 -11.18 1.93
N ARG A 60 -10.64 -11.22 3.21
CA ARG A 60 -11.04 -10.05 4.00
C ARG A 60 -9.99 -8.96 3.76
N GLN A 61 -10.44 -7.74 3.45
CA GLN A 61 -9.60 -6.54 3.29
C GLN A 61 -8.48 -6.55 4.34
N GLU A 62 -7.29 -7.01 3.93
CA GLU A 62 -6.06 -6.73 4.67
C GLU A 62 -5.99 -5.20 4.67
N GLN A 63 -5.98 -4.60 5.86
CA GLN A 63 -5.75 -3.17 6.02
C GLN A 63 -4.34 -2.86 5.50
N LYS A 64 -4.16 -2.84 4.17
CA LYS A 64 -2.89 -2.54 3.54
C LYS A 64 -2.56 -1.13 3.96
N SER A 65 -1.48 -1.04 4.74
CA SER A 65 -0.90 0.18 5.30
C SER A 65 -1.22 1.35 4.39
N GLN A 66 -2.04 2.28 4.88
CA GLN A 66 -2.30 3.51 4.16
C GLN A 66 -0.92 4.11 3.88
N PRO A 67 -0.47 4.19 2.62
CA PRO A 67 0.77 4.88 2.33
C PRO A 67 0.59 6.27 2.90
N LEU A 68 1.54 6.71 3.71
CA LEU A 68 1.49 8.03 4.31
C LEU A 68 1.53 9.02 3.14
N MET A 69 0.35 9.47 2.68
CA MET A 69 0.21 10.45 1.62
C MET A 69 0.64 11.78 2.21
N LEU A 70 1.95 11.98 2.27
CA LEU A 70 2.55 13.24 2.64
C LEU A 70 2.16 14.23 1.54
N THR A 71 1.20 15.09 1.85
CA THR A 71 0.87 16.24 1.01
C THR A 71 2.16 17.03 0.80
N GLY A 72 2.44 17.57 -0.40
CA GLY A 72 3.75 18.17 -0.72
C GLY A 72 4.28 19.17 0.31
N TYR A 73 3.38 19.86 1.03
CA TYR A 73 3.70 20.71 2.18
C TYR A 73 4.26 19.94 3.38
N GLN A 74 3.69 18.79 3.75
CA GLN A 74 4.18 17.95 4.85
C GLN A 74 5.59 17.45 4.59
N THR A 75 5.91 17.06 3.35
CA THR A 75 7.27 16.66 2.96
C THR A 75 8.27 17.81 3.13
N TRP A 76 7.89 19.02 2.72
CA TRP A 76 8.71 20.23 2.88
C TRP A 76 8.96 20.58 4.34
N VAL A 77 7.94 20.51 5.18
CA VAL A 77 8.07 20.75 6.63
C VAL A 77 9.00 19.73 7.28
N LEU A 78 8.84 18.44 6.96
CA LEU A 78 9.72 17.39 7.49
C LEU A 78 11.18 17.58 7.05
N LEU A 79 11.39 17.97 5.79
CA LEU A 79 12.73 18.30 5.28
C LEU A 79 13.33 19.48 6.04
N LEU A 80 12.56 20.56 6.23
CA LEU A 80 13.02 21.76 6.95
C LEU A 80 13.34 21.47 8.42
N ILE A 81 12.53 20.65 9.10
CA ILE A 81 12.78 20.23 10.48
C ILE A 81 14.09 19.42 10.57
N SER A 82 14.21 18.41 9.70
CA SER A 82 15.36 17.50 9.72
C SER A 82 16.66 18.21 9.35
N LEU A 83 16.64 19.06 8.32
CA LEU A 83 17.83 19.68 7.77
C LEU A 83 18.23 20.99 8.45
N VAL A 84 17.27 21.75 9.00
CA VAL A 84 17.53 23.10 9.54
C VAL A 84 17.29 23.16 11.04
N VAL A 85 16.13 22.72 11.51
CA VAL A 85 15.74 22.92 12.92
C VAL A 85 16.62 22.12 13.88
N ILE A 86 16.87 20.84 13.59
CA ILE A 86 17.69 19.98 14.45
C ILE A 86 19.15 20.48 14.54
N PRO A 87 19.85 20.77 13.42
CA PRO A 87 21.21 21.29 13.50
C PRO A 87 21.29 22.64 14.20
N LEU A 88 20.34 23.54 13.94
CA LEU A 88 20.29 24.85 14.58
C LEU A 88 20.12 24.72 16.10
N ALA A 89 19.24 23.82 16.55
CA ALA A 89 19.06 23.54 17.97
C ALA A 89 20.35 23.04 18.63
N MET A 90 21.13 22.17 17.96
CA MET A 90 22.43 21.74 18.47
C MET A 90 23.43 22.90 18.58
N VAL A 91 23.51 23.77 17.57
CA VAL A 91 24.41 24.94 17.59
C VAL A 91 24.02 25.88 18.74
N VAL A 92 22.73 26.18 18.90
CA VAL A 92 22.23 27.03 19.99
C VAL A 92 22.53 26.43 21.36
N ALA A 93 22.36 25.12 21.53
CA ALA A 93 22.72 24.43 22.77
C ALA A 93 24.23 24.50 23.04
N GLY A 94 25.07 24.29 22.02
CA GLY A 94 26.53 24.41 22.12
C GLY A 94 26.99 25.81 22.49
N VAL A 95 26.44 26.85 21.84
CA VAL A 95 26.74 28.26 22.15
C VAL A 95 26.30 28.61 23.58
N ASN A 96 25.09 28.20 23.99
CA ASN A 96 24.62 28.43 25.35
C ASN A 96 25.51 27.75 26.40
N ALA A 97 25.92 26.51 26.16
CA ALA A 97 26.83 25.80 27.05
C ALA A 97 28.20 26.51 27.16
N TYR A 98 28.74 26.98 26.03
CA TYR A 98 29.98 27.75 26.00
C TYR A 98 29.87 29.07 26.78
N LEU A 99 28.82 29.86 26.53
CA LEU A 99 28.59 31.13 27.21
C LEU A 99 28.37 30.93 28.72
N ARG A 100 27.63 29.91 29.11
CA ARG A 100 27.41 29.56 30.53
C ARG A 100 28.72 29.15 31.21
N ARG A 101 29.60 28.43 30.51
CA ARG A 101 30.93 28.08 31.02
C ARG A 101 31.83 29.31 31.15
N ARG A 102 31.79 30.22 30.18
CA ARG A 102 32.57 31.47 30.21
C ARG A 102 32.13 32.41 31.32
N ARG A 103 30.83 32.47 31.66
CA ARG A 103 30.32 33.27 32.79
C ARG A 103 30.63 32.67 34.17
N ARG A 104 31.02 31.40 34.24
CA ARG A 104 31.40 30.72 35.50
C ARG A 104 32.90 30.68 35.76
N ARG A 105 33.73 31.11 34.79
CA ARG A 105 35.15 31.41 34.98
C ARG A 105 35.29 32.91 35.19
#